data_AF-A0A4S4BBZ7-F1
#
_entry.id   AF-A0A4S4BBZ7-F1
#
_cell.length_a   1.000
_cell.length_b   1.000
_cell.length_c   1.000
_cell.angle_alpha   90.00
_cell.angle_beta   90.00
_cell.angle_gamma   90.00
#
_symmetry.space_group_name_H-M   'P 1'
#
loop_
_entity.id
_entity.type
_entity.pdbx_description
1 polymer ?
#
loop_
_entity_poly.entity_id
_entity_poly.type
_entity_poly.pdbx_seq_one_letter_code
_entity_poly.pdbx_strand_id
1 'polypeptide(L)'
;MIFLNSEGVEVDSSGKPVAEVKAEGTSEVDTLKRQVADLEKKLQDAQTGSASEVSTLKTQVADLTKKAKDAKAEGSTEAAGLKTQVTDLNKQLKEAKAKPALPEDARDRLVGVDGINEALADKALAALAAK
;
A
#
# COMPACT_ATOMS: atom_id res chain seq x y z
N MET A 1 -72.66 -26.65 16.37
CA MET A 1 -73.86 -25.79 16.43
C MET A 1 -73.52 -24.58 15.60
N ILE A 2 -74.21 -24.35 14.49
CA ILE A 2 -73.96 -23.22 13.59
C ILE A 2 -74.72 -22.02 14.16
N PHE A 3 -74.03 -20.91 14.39
CA PHE A 3 -74.66 -19.67 14.84
C PHE A 3 -74.93 -18.81 13.61
N LEU A 4 -76.19 -18.41 13.40
CA LEU A 4 -76.60 -17.57 12.28
C LEU A 4 -77.06 -16.21 12.82
N ASN A 5 -76.71 -15.12 12.14
CA ASN A 5 -77.23 -13.79 12.45
C ASN A 5 -78.67 -13.60 11.93
N SER A 6 -79.27 -12.43 12.16
CA SER A 6 -80.62 -12.07 11.69
C SER A 6 -80.78 -12.07 10.16
N GLU A 7 -79.68 -12.14 9.40
CA GLU A 7 -79.64 -12.17 7.94
C GLU A 7 -79.32 -13.57 7.39
N GLY A 8 -79.18 -14.59 8.26
CA GLY A 8 -78.87 -15.97 7.86
C GLY A 8 -77.38 -16.23 7.56
N VAL A 9 -76.48 -15.35 7.99
CA VAL A 9 -75.02 -15.48 7.81
C VAL A 9 -74.40 -16.24 9.00
N GLU A 10 -73.49 -17.17 8.72
CA GLU A 10 -72.75 -17.92 9.75
C GLU A 10 -71.78 -17.00 10.50
N VAL A 11 -71.93 -16.94 11.82
CA VAL A 11 -71.15 -16.09 12.73
C VAL A 11 -70.38 -16.93 13.76
N ASP A 12 -69.26 -16.38 14.24
CA ASP A 12 -68.44 -16.98 15.27
C ASP A 12 -69.01 -16.78 16.69
N SER A 13 -68.30 -17.25 17.72
CA SER A 13 -68.68 -17.10 19.13
C SER A 13 -68.74 -15.65 19.63
N SER A 14 -68.25 -14.69 18.84
CA SER A 14 -68.33 -13.24 19.08
C SER A 14 -69.39 -12.54 18.22
N GLY A 15 -70.11 -13.26 17.36
CA GLY A 15 -71.14 -12.71 16.47
C GLY A 15 -70.58 -12.09 15.18
N LYS A 16 -69.29 -12.26 14.86
CA LYS A 16 -68.67 -11.78 13.62
C LYS A 16 -68.88 -12.79 12.49
N PRO A 17 -69.10 -12.38 11.23
CA PRO A 17 -69.24 -13.32 10.11
C PRO A 17 -67.99 -14.20 9.94
N VAL A 18 -68.17 -15.53 9.94
CA VAL A 18 -67.06 -16.48 9.80
C VAL A 18 -66.29 -16.30 8.48
N ALA A 19 -67.00 -15.90 7.41
CA ALA A 19 -66.40 -15.60 6.11
C ALA A 19 -65.42 -14.41 6.16
N GLU A 20 -65.71 -13.39 6.98
CA GLU A 20 -64.88 -12.19 7.12
C GLU A 20 -63.60 -12.48 7.90
N VAL A 21 -63.71 -13.21 9.02
CA VAL A 21 -62.54 -13.66 9.80
C VAL A 21 -61.62 -14.56 8.97
N LYS A 22 -62.20 -15.44 8.14
CA LYS A 22 -61.43 -16.33 7.25
C LYS A 22 -60.75 -15.54 6.14
N ALA A 23 -61.41 -14.53 5.57
CA ALA A 23 -60.85 -13.64 4.56
C ALA A 23 -59.70 -12.77 5.11
N GLU A 24 -59.88 -12.18 6.29
CA GLU A 24 -58.85 -11.42 7.03
C GLU A 24 -57.61 -12.30 7.27
N GLY A 25 -57.80 -13.51 7.84
CA GLY A 25 -56.70 -14.46 8.08
C GLY A 25 -55.98 -14.91 6.80
N THR A 26 -56.69 -15.10 5.68
CA THR A 26 -56.03 -15.41 4.40
C THR A 26 -55.20 -14.24 3.85
N SER A 27 -55.69 -13.00 4.00
CA SER A 27 -55.00 -11.80 3.52
C SER A 27 -53.72 -11.50 4.31
N GLU A 28 -53.73 -11.78 5.62
CA GLU A 28 -52.58 -11.63 6.49
C GLU A 28 -51.51 -12.69 6.18
N VAL A 29 -51.93 -13.94 5.94
CA VAL A 29 -51.03 -15.01 5.50
C VAL A 29 -50.37 -14.69 4.16
N ASP A 30 -51.12 -14.16 3.18
CA ASP A 30 -50.56 -13.77 1.89
C ASP A 30 -49.60 -12.58 2.00
N THR A 31 -49.88 -11.65 2.92
CA THR A 31 -48.99 -10.52 3.22
C THR A 31 -47.68 -11.01 3.85
N LEU A 32 -47.76 -11.90 4.84
CA LEU A 32 -46.58 -12.50 5.48
C LEU A 32 -45.74 -13.30 4.46
N LYS A 33 -46.37 -14.08 3.58
CA LYS A 33 -45.65 -14.81 2.52
C LYS A 33 -44.88 -13.86 1.59
N ARG A 34 -45.48 -12.73 1.20
CA ARG A 34 -44.80 -11.71 0.39
C ARG A 34 -43.63 -11.07 1.14
N GLN A 35 -43.79 -10.78 2.43
CA GLN A 35 -42.72 -10.23 3.26
C GLN A 35 -41.56 -11.22 3.41
N VAL A 36 -41.84 -12.49 3.63
CA VAL A 36 -40.80 -13.54 3.70
C VAL A 36 -40.05 -13.62 2.37
N ALA A 37 -40.75 -13.67 1.23
CA ALA A 37 -40.10 -13.72 -0.07
C ALA A 37 -39.23 -12.47 -0.36
N ASP A 38 -39.69 -11.28 0.04
CA ASP A 38 -38.91 -10.04 -0.10
C ASP A 38 -37.66 -10.04 0.82
N LEU A 39 -37.80 -10.52 2.05
CA LEU A 39 -36.68 -10.66 2.98
C LEU A 39 -35.65 -11.69 2.53
N GLU A 40 -36.10 -12.84 2.01
CA GLU A 40 -35.24 -13.87 1.43
C GLU A 40 -34.44 -13.32 0.25
N LYS A 41 -35.10 -12.56 -0.64
CA LYS A 41 -34.43 -11.90 -1.76
C LYS A 41 -33.39 -10.89 -1.28
N LYS A 42 -33.74 -10.00 -0.34
CA LYS A 42 -32.81 -9.02 0.24
C LYS A 42 -31.61 -9.68 0.90
N LEU A 43 -31.83 -10.80 1.60
CA LEU A 43 -30.75 -11.58 2.21
C LEU A 43 -29.82 -12.16 1.14
N GLN A 44 -30.37 -12.73 0.08
CA GLN A 44 -29.58 -13.29 -1.02
C GLN A 44 -28.76 -12.23 -1.76
N ASP A 45 -29.35 -11.06 -2.02
CA ASP A 45 -28.68 -9.92 -2.63
C ASP A 45 -27.53 -9.42 -1.73
N ALA A 46 -27.78 -9.29 -0.42
CA ALA A 46 -26.76 -8.88 0.55
C ALA A 46 -25.61 -9.89 0.67
N GLN A 47 -25.91 -11.19 0.67
CA GLN A 47 -24.90 -12.25 0.68
C GLN A 47 -24.04 -12.21 -0.57
N THR A 48 -24.65 -12.03 -1.74
CA THR A 48 -23.94 -11.94 -3.02
C THR A 48 -23.07 -10.68 -3.09
N GLY A 49 -23.60 -9.53 -2.64
CA GLY A 49 -22.86 -8.28 -2.55
C GLY A 49 -21.65 -8.39 -1.62
N SER A 50 -21.85 -8.95 -0.42
CA SER A 50 -20.78 -9.15 0.56
C SER A 50 -19.70 -10.12 0.04
N ALA A 51 -20.09 -11.19 -0.63
CA ALA A 51 -19.13 -12.14 -1.22
C ALA A 51 -18.28 -11.49 -2.33
N SER A 52 -18.90 -10.65 -3.16
CA SER A 52 -18.20 -9.88 -4.19
C SER A 52 -17.19 -8.91 -3.56
N GLU A 53 -17.61 -8.15 -2.55
CA GLU A 53 -16.76 -7.19 -1.86
C GLU A 53 -15.57 -7.88 -1.16
N VAL A 54 -15.80 -9.01 -0.49
CA VAL A 54 -14.72 -9.81 0.11
C VAL A 54 -13.73 -10.29 -0.95
N SER A 55 -14.20 -10.72 -2.12
CA SER A 55 -13.33 -11.13 -3.24
C SER A 55 -12.47 -9.96 -3.76
N THR A 56 -13.09 -8.79 -3.94
CA THR A 56 -12.39 -7.57 -4.35
C THR A 56 -11.34 -7.16 -3.32
N LEU A 57 -11.71 -7.11 -2.04
CA LEU A 57 -10.79 -6.77 -0.95
C LEU A 57 -9.63 -7.76 -0.85
N LYS A 58 -9.89 -9.06 -1.02
CA LYS A 58 -8.84 -10.08 -1.01
C LYS A 58 -7.83 -9.88 -2.15
N THR A 59 -8.32 -9.54 -3.34
CA THR A 59 -7.46 -9.19 -4.49
C THR A 59 -6.63 -7.94 -4.20
N GLN A 60 -7.25 -6.88 -3.69
CA GLN A 60 -6.55 -5.64 -3.33
C GLN A 60 -5.47 -5.87 -2.26
N VAL A 61 -5.76 -6.67 -1.22
CA VAL A 61 -4.80 -7.02 -0.19
C VAL A 61 -3.62 -7.81 -0.78
N ALA A 62 -3.87 -8.76 -1.68
CA ALA A 62 -2.81 -9.50 -2.34
C ALA A 62 -1.91 -8.58 -3.18
N ASP A 63 -2.50 -7.68 -3.96
CA ASP A 63 -1.78 -6.73 -4.80
C ASP A 63 -0.95 -5.74 -3.97
N LEU A 64 -1.54 -5.17 -2.92
CA LEU A 64 -0.83 -4.27 -2.00
C LEU A 64 0.30 -4.98 -1.28
N THR A 65 0.09 -6.23 -0.86
CA THR A 65 1.13 -7.05 -0.22
C THR A 65 2.28 -7.31 -1.18
N LYS A 66 1.99 -7.57 -2.46
CA LYS A 66 3.02 -7.74 -3.49
C LYS A 66 3.81 -6.45 -3.71
N LYS A 67 3.12 -5.33 -3.93
CA LYS A 67 3.75 -4.00 -4.12
C LYS A 67 4.64 -3.63 -2.93
N ALA A 68 4.20 -3.90 -1.71
CA ALA A 68 4.99 -3.63 -0.51
C ALA A 68 6.28 -4.47 -0.44
N LYS A 69 6.23 -5.75 -0.87
CA LYS A 69 7.42 -6.61 -0.96
C LYS A 69 8.39 -6.12 -2.03
N ASP A 70 7.88 -5.77 -3.21
CA ASP A 70 8.69 -5.31 -4.34
C ASP A 70 9.40 -3.99 -3.97
N ALA A 71 8.67 -3.01 -3.44
CA ALA A 71 9.25 -1.73 -3.00
C ALA A 71 10.31 -1.91 -1.90
N LYS A 72 10.11 -2.85 -0.97
CA LYS A 72 11.10 -3.16 0.06
C LYS A 72 12.38 -3.77 -0.54
N ALA A 73 12.25 -4.64 -1.54
CA ALA A 73 13.39 -5.25 -2.21
C ALA A 73 14.18 -4.22 -3.03
N GLU A 74 13.47 -3.35 -3.77
CA GLU A 74 14.07 -2.24 -4.52
C GLU A 74 14.84 -1.30 -3.60
N GLY A 75 14.21 -0.80 -2.53
CA GLY A 75 14.86 0.09 -1.56
C GLY A 75 16.07 -0.56 -0.87
N SER A 76 16.01 -1.87 -0.59
CA SER A 76 17.17 -2.60 -0.05
C SER A 76 18.33 -2.69 -1.04
N THR A 77 18.02 -2.87 -2.32
CA THR A 77 19.02 -2.95 -3.39
C THR A 77 19.68 -1.60 -3.62
N GLU A 78 18.87 -0.54 -3.69
CA GLU A 78 19.35 0.83 -3.82
C GLU A 78 20.25 1.24 -2.64
N ALA A 79 19.83 0.94 -1.40
CA ALA A 79 20.63 1.22 -0.21
C ALA A 79 21.99 0.50 -0.25
N ALA A 80 22.04 -0.75 -0.72
CA ALA A 80 23.29 -1.50 -0.87
C ALA A 80 24.20 -0.87 -1.96
N GLY A 81 23.61 -0.44 -3.07
CA GLY A 81 24.32 0.28 -4.13
C GLY A 81 24.93 1.59 -3.63
N LEU A 82 24.14 2.43 -2.97
CA LEU A 82 24.58 3.71 -2.40
C LEU A 82 25.69 3.50 -1.36
N LYS A 83 25.58 2.49 -0.49
CA LYS A 83 26.63 2.16 0.49
C LYS A 83 27.95 1.78 -0.18
N THR A 84 27.87 1.03 -1.29
CA THR A 84 29.05 0.66 -2.09
C THR A 84 29.69 1.91 -2.71
N GLN A 85 28.88 2.77 -3.32
CA GLN A 85 29.35 4.02 -3.91
C GLN A 85 29.99 4.96 -2.89
N VAL A 86 29.39 5.11 -1.69
CA VAL A 86 29.97 5.90 -0.60
C VAL A 86 31.31 5.32 -0.14
N THR A 87 31.43 3.99 -0.08
CA THR A 87 32.69 3.33 0.30
C THR A 87 33.78 3.60 -0.74
N ASP A 88 33.44 3.46 -2.02
CA ASP A 88 34.37 3.71 -3.13
C ASP A 88 34.79 5.18 -3.20
N LEU A 89 33.85 6.12 -3.12
CA LEU A 89 34.15 7.55 -3.09
C LEU A 89 35.02 7.93 -1.89
N ASN A 90 34.79 7.33 -0.72
CA ASN A 90 35.65 7.54 0.44
C ASN A 90 37.07 7.00 0.22
N LYS A 91 37.21 5.87 -0.47
CA LYS A 91 38.52 5.33 -0.86
C LYS A 91 39.22 6.28 -1.83
N GLN A 92 38.54 6.69 -2.91
CA GLN A 92 39.09 7.64 -3.88
C GLN A 92 39.49 8.97 -3.22
N LEU A 93 38.68 9.47 -2.28
CA LEU A 93 38.99 10.69 -1.53
C LEU A 93 40.25 10.52 -0.67
N LYS A 94 40.43 9.37 -0.02
CA LYS A 94 41.66 9.07 0.74
C LYS A 94 42.87 8.97 -0.18
N GLU A 95 42.74 8.30 -1.32
CA GLU A 95 43.82 8.17 -2.30
C GLU A 95 44.21 9.53 -2.89
N ALA A 96 43.24 10.37 -3.24
CA ALA A 96 43.48 11.73 -3.72
C ALA A 96 44.18 12.61 -2.66
N LYS A 97 43.79 12.47 -1.39
CA LYS A 97 44.45 13.18 -0.27
C LYS A 97 45.84 12.66 0.05
N ALA A 98 46.10 11.37 -0.18
CA ALA A 98 47.40 10.77 0.03
C ALA A 98 48.37 11.04 -1.13
N LYS A 99 47.86 11.42 -2.31
CA LYS A 99 48.69 11.74 -3.46
C LYS A 99 49.51 13.01 -3.17
N PRO A 100 50.84 12.95 -3.27
CA PRO A 100 51.68 14.12 -3.02
C PRO A 100 51.34 15.24 -4.02
N ALA A 101 51.29 16.48 -3.54
CA ALA A 101 50.95 17.65 -4.33
C ALA A 101 51.95 17.90 -5.47
N LEU A 102 53.18 17.42 -5.31
CA LEU A 102 54.26 17.54 -6.27
C LEU A 102 54.81 16.14 -6.59
N PRO A 103 55.25 15.89 -7.84
CA PRO A 103 56.00 14.68 -8.19
C PRO A 103 57.24 14.50 -7.30
N GLU A 104 57.62 13.24 -7.02
CA GLU A 104 58.82 12.95 -6.23
C GLU A 104 60.11 13.50 -6.87
N ASP A 105 60.13 13.60 -8.21
CA ASP A 105 61.23 14.14 -9.01
C ASP A 105 61.15 15.66 -9.25
N ALA A 106 60.22 16.36 -8.59
CA ALA A 106 59.99 17.79 -8.82
C ALA A 106 61.25 18.64 -8.56
N ARG A 107 62.06 18.26 -7.57
CA ARG A 107 63.34 18.93 -7.27
C ARG A 107 64.35 18.75 -8.40
N ASP A 108 64.56 17.50 -8.84
CA ASP A 108 65.53 17.16 -9.88
C ASP A 108 65.18 17.81 -11.21
N ARG A 109 63.87 17.86 -11.53
CA ARG A 109 63.36 18.56 -12.70
C ARG A 109 63.58 20.06 -12.66
N LEU A 110 63.47 20.69 -11.48
CA LEU A 110 63.74 22.13 -11.33
C LEU A 110 65.23 22.44 -11.46
N VAL A 111 66.10 21.64 -10.85
CA VAL A 111 67.56 21.81 -10.94
C VAL A 111 68.08 21.56 -12.35
N GLY A 112 67.39 20.72 -13.14
CA GLY A 112 67.71 20.50 -14.56
C GLY A 112 67.37 21.67 -15.49
N VAL A 113 66.73 22.74 -15.01
CA VAL A 113 66.44 23.94 -15.80
C VAL A 113 67.62 24.90 -15.75
N ASP A 114 68.12 25.30 -16.92
CA ASP A 114 69.20 26.30 -17.03
C ASP A 114 68.86 27.58 -16.26
N GLY A 115 69.75 27.96 -15.34
CA GLY A 115 69.60 29.13 -14.49
C GLY A 115 68.91 28.89 -13.14
N ILE A 116 68.44 27.68 -12.83
CA ILE A 116 67.92 27.30 -11.52
C ILE A 116 68.97 26.51 -10.74
N ASN A 117 69.40 27.04 -9.59
CA ASN A 117 70.27 26.32 -8.66
C ASN A 117 69.44 25.59 -7.57
N GLU A 118 70.09 24.70 -6.82
CA GLU A 118 69.45 23.91 -5.76
C GLU A 118 68.69 24.76 -4.73
N ALA A 119 69.28 25.88 -4.28
CA ALA A 119 68.65 26.77 -3.31
C ALA A 119 67.38 27.43 -3.85
N LEU A 120 67.36 27.79 -5.14
CA LEU A 120 66.20 28.37 -5.79
C LEU A 120 65.10 27.31 -6.02
N ALA A 121 65.49 26.08 -6.36
CA ALA A 121 64.57 24.95 -6.47
C ALA A 121 63.89 24.64 -5.12
N ASP A 122 64.68 24.54 -4.04
CA ASP A 122 64.17 24.27 -2.69
C ASP A 122 63.24 25.39 -2.21
N LYS A 123 63.56 26.65 -2.52
CA LYS A 123 62.70 27.81 -2.21
C LYS A 123 61.38 27.79 -2.99
N ALA A 124 61.39 27.37 -4.27
CA ALA A 124 60.20 27.25 -5.08
C ALA A 124 59.26 26.14 -4.57
N LEU A 125 59.83 24.98 -4.20
CA LEU A 125 59.06 23.87 -3.60
C LEU A 125 58.48 24.26 -2.25
N ALA A 126 59.25 24.93 -1.38
CA ALA A 126 58.77 25.42 -0.10
C ALA A 126 57.63 26.45 -0.25
N ALA A 127 57.71 27.35 -1.24
CA ALA A 127 56.66 28.32 -1.52
C ALA A 127 55.37 27.66 -2.06
N LEU A 128 55.49 26.55 -2.78
CA LEU A 128 54.35 25.76 -3.27
C LEU A 128 53.70 24.92 -2.18
N ALA A 129 54.47 24.40 -1.23
CA ALA A 129 53.96 23.62 -0.09
C ALA A 129 53.28 24.48 0.99
N ALA A 130 53.54 25.80 1.00
CA ALA A 130 52.96 26.75 1.95
C ALA A 130 51.61 27.37 1.50
N LYS A 131 51.10 26.99 0.32
CA LYS A 131 49.80 27.39 -0.22
C LYS A 131 48.76 26.29 -0.04
#